data_AF-A0A971J2V5-F1
#
_entry.id   AF-A0A971J2V5-F1
#
_cell.length_a   1.000
_cell.length_b   1.000
_cell.length_c   1.000
_cell.angle_alpha   90.00
_cell.angle_beta   90.00
_cell.angle_gamma   90.00
#
_symmetry.space_group_name_H-M   'P 1'
#
loop_
_entity.id
_entity.type
_entity.pdbx_description
1 polymer ?
#
loop_
_entity_poly.entity_id
_entity_poly.type
_entity_poly.pdbx_seq_one_letter_code
_entity_poly.pdbx_strand_id
1 'polypeptide(L)'
;MDFLLRALYFGHRRGEFFLQLMKGLNSAPVLQWWKSSPLGLKSEFFLFLADHLDEADIDRRNLQFLVHLWEPELAGSYRQLLARLNLNQCRYLLSKTANRELRTLLKSREEEILSAQENRYYGLLSPQELPNRPLTVRSGKGELIKAALFQLEKVTLKPSADAGDPQGLRSLLDAAERIYQCGLILDAWFLLELIYQEYHSQPGPEDSRPSSSQNQRLSRLVGKTASALVILKGELRLAEQAAQLCRQYFPALETDQRLYPMLRLYEAVLSSTGKAASLPWEILSCYEGVQQVFPEDSLPELRALEDLQAAGRKLLEVGHHWLNSSPAEAFILMELVRILREHSLLVLSKKEREMLLEDYIALWKWVPCHRFINSEIVDQLAQGIQPQVRQEAEQILSWSQPGIPASLLTDIQKRPELYRGGTDPIRNLALWGFLWGVLE
;
A
#
# COMPACT_ATOMS: atom_id res chain seq x y z
N MET A 1 9.00 54.71 -4.60
CA MET A 1 9.88 53.67 -5.17
C MET A 1 11.14 54.24 -5.78
N ASP A 2 11.10 55.40 -6.47
CA ASP A 2 12.29 56.02 -7.08
C ASP A 2 13.44 56.28 -6.10
N PHE A 3 13.13 56.69 -4.87
CA PHE A 3 14.14 56.85 -3.83
C PHE A 3 14.85 55.53 -3.49
N LEU A 4 14.09 54.43 -3.36
CA LEU A 4 14.65 53.10 -3.09
C LEU A 4 15.43 52.56 -4.28
N LEU A 5 14.98 52.83 -5.51
CA LEU A 5 15.73 52.48 -6.72
C LEU A 5 17.11 53.17 -6.73
N ARG A 6 17.14 54.48 -6.45
CA ARG A 6 18.39 55.25 -6.38
C ARG A 6 19.30 54.81 -5.25
N ALA A 7 18.74 54.56 -4.07
CA ALA A 7 19.51 54.22 -2.88
C ALA A 7 20.01 52.76 -2.86
N LEU A 8 19.18 51.80 -3.29
CA LEU A 8 19.46 50.37 -3.12
C LEU A 8 19.88 49.70 -4.43
N TYR A 9 19.14 49.92 -5.53
CA TYR A 9 19.42 49.25 -6.80
C TYR A 9 20.73 49.76 -7.44
N PHE A 10 20.91 51.08 -7.52
CA PHE A 10 22.17 51.69 -7.97
C PHE A 10 23.26 51.70 -6.89
N GLY A 11 22.90 51.47 -5.62
CA GLY A 11 23.83 51.31 -4.50
C GLY A 11 24.39 49.88 -4.33
N HIS A 12 24.32 49.04 -5.37
CA HIS A 12 24.75 47.63 -5.37
C HIS A 12 24.05 46.68 -4.38
N ARG A 13 22.93 47.09 -3.76
CA ARG A 13 22.09 46.25 -2.89
C ARG A 13 20.79 45.84 -3.59
N ARG A 14 20.93 45.20 -4.76
CA ARG A 14 19.80 44.85 -5.65
C ARG A 14 18.80 43.88 -5.01
N GLY A 15 19.27 42.89 -4.24
CA GLY A 15 18.40 41.93 -3.56
C GLY A 15 17.49 42.59 -2.52
N GLU A 16 18.03 43.50 -1.70
CA GLU A 16 17.24 44.26 -0.71
C GLU A 16 16.19 45.15 -1.39
N PHE A 17 16.53 45.75 -2.53
CA PHE A 17 15.58 46.50 -3.34
C PHE A 17 14.41 45.63 -3.82
N PHE A 18 14.70 44.46 -4.38
CA PHE A 18 13.67 43.56 -4.89
C PHE A 18 12.80 42.94 -3.79
N LEU A 19 13.34 42.68 -2.59
CA LEU A 19 12.55 42.28 -1.42
C LEU A 19 11.56 43.37 -0.99
N GLN A 20 11.98 44.64 -0.99
CA GLN A 20 11.10 45.76 -0.65
C GLN A 20 10.06 46.01 -1.74
N LEU A 21 10.44 45.84 -3.01
CA LEU A 21 9.50 45.87 -4.14
C LEU A 21 8.42 44.79 -3.97
N MET A 22 8.81 43.55 -3.71
CA MET A 22 7.88 42.43 -3.51
C MET A 22 6.85 42.70 -2.40
N LYS A 23 7.28 43.24 -1.26
CA LYS A 23 6.38 43.63 -0.16
C LYS A 23 5.41 44.75 -0.54
N GLY A 24 5.84 45.66 -1.41
CA GLY A 24 5.06 46.81 -1.85
C GLY A 24 4.10 46.55 -3.01
N LEU A 25 4.23 45.44 -3.74
CA LEU A 25 3.47 45.17 -4.97
C LEU A 25 1.97 44.92 -4.77
N ASN A 26 1.50 44.75 -3.54
CA ASN A 26 0.07 44.74 -3.22
C ASN A 26 -0.55 46.15 -3.15
N SER A 27 0.27 47.21 -3.24
CA SER A 27 -0.18 48.60 -3.19
C SER A 27 -0.31 49.21 -4.60
N ALA A 28 -1.43 49.90 -4.84
CA ALA A 28 -1.70 50.61 -6.09
C ALA A 28 -0.58 51.59 -6.56
N PRO A 29 0.03 52.42 -5.70
CA PRO A 29 1.08 53.35 -6.14
C PRO A 29 2.36 52.65 -6.60
N VAL A 30 2.70 51.50 -5.99
CA VAL A 30 3.87 50.70 -6.40
C VAL A 30 3.59 49.98 -7.72
N LEU A 31 2.36 49.49 -7.93
CA LEU A 31 1.95 48.89 -9.20
C LEU A 31 1.96 49.89 -10.36
N GLN A 32 1.54 51.14 -10.12
CA GLN A 32 1.59 52.19 -11.14
C GLN A 32 3.05 52.51 -11.51
N TRP A 33 3.92 52.60 -10.52
CA TRP A 33 5.36 52.78 -10.72
C TRP A 33 6.01 51.60 -11.46
N TRP A 34 5.61 50.36 -11.15
CA TRP A 34 6.06 49.15 -11.84
C TRP A 34 5.70 49.18 -13.32
N LYS A 35 4.46 49.54 -13.67
CA LYS A 35 4.02 49.64 -15.07
C LYS A 35 4.87 50.60 -15.89
N SER A 36 5.27 51.73 -15.29
CA SER A 36 6.16 52.73 -15.91
C SER A 36 7.65 52.38 -15.89
N SER A 37 8.05 51.25 -15.30
CA SER A 37 9.45 50.86 -15.15
C SER A 37 10.05 50.29 -16.45
N PRO A 38 11.37 50.44 -16.67
CA PRO A 38 12.03 49.93 -17.87
C PRO A 38 12.06 48.40 -17.90
N LEU A 39 11.96 47.81 -19.11
CA LEU A 39 11.92 46.36 -19.32
C LEU A 39 13.10 45.61 -18.70
N GLY A 40 14.31 46.17 -18.74
CA GLY A 40 15.49 45.55 -18.12
C GLY A 40 15.35 45.34 -16.61
N LEU A 41 14.78 46.33 -15.89
CA LEU A 41 14.48 46.20 -14.46
C LEU A 41 13.41 45.14 -14.20
N LYS A 42 12.41 45.06 -15.09
CA LYS A 42 11.36 44.05 -14.99
C LYS A 42 11.93 42.65 -15.14
N SER A 43 12.76 42.41 -16.16
CA SER A 43 13.42 41.13 -16.40
C SER A 43 14.31 40.69 -15.24
N GLU A 44 15.12 41.60 -14.68
CA GLU A 44 15.96 41.29 -13.51
C GLU A 44 15.12 40.93 -12.28
N PHE A 45 13.98 41.59 -12.07
CA PHE A 45 13.07 41.26 -10.98
C PHE A 45 12.39 39.89 -11.17
N PHE A 46 12.03 39.50 -12.39
CA PHE A 46 11.47 38.17 -12.66
C PHE A 46 12.48 37.05 -12.40
N LEU A 47 13.76 37.27 -12.71
CA LEU A 47 14.84 36.34 -12.35
C LEU A 47 14.99 36.23 -10.84
N PHE A 48 15.04 37.37 -10.13
CA PHE A 48 15.06 37.39 -8.67
C PHE A 48 13.85 36.66 -8.05
N LEU A 49 12.65 36.86 -8.59
CA LEU A 49 11.45 36.17 -8.12
C LEU A 49 11.52 34.66 -8.34
N ALA A 50 12.07 34.21 -9.47
CA ALA A 50 12.23 32.78 -9.75
C ALA A 50 13.13 32.10 -8.70
N ASP A 51 14.25 32.73 -8.34
CA ASP A 51 15.17 32.21 -7.33
C ASP A 51 14.57 32.29 -5.92
N HIS A 52 13.87 33.40 -5.60
CA HIS A 52 13.31 33.61 -4.27
C HIS A 52 12.05 32.78 -3.98
N LEU A 53 11.33 32.34 -5.01
CA LEU A 53 10.19 31.42 -4.89
C LEU A 53 10.63 29.98 -4.56
N ASP A 54 11.84 29.58 -4.95
CA ASP A 54 12.38 28.24 -4.66
C ASP A 54 12.82 28.11 -3.18
N GLU A 55 13.21 29.21 -2.52
CA GLU A 55 13.77 29.20 -1.15
C GLU A 55 12.73 29.40 -0.03
N ALA A 56 11.56 29.95 -0.35
CA ALA A 56 10.55 30.30 0.65
C ALA A 56 9.23 29.56 0.37
N ASP A 57 8.72 28.84 1.37
CA ASP A 57 7.40 28.20 1.35
C ASP A 57 6.31 29.29 1.43
N ILE A 58 6.14 30.04 0.34
CA ILE A 58 5.37 31.29 0.30
C ILE A 58 3.88 30.99 0.35
N ASP A 59 3.23 31.57 1.37
CA ASP A 59 1.79 31.47 1.62
C ASP A 59 0.96 31.98 0.42
N ARG A 60 -0.15 31.29 0.13
CA ARG A 60 -0.96 31.46 -1.10
C ARG A 60 -1.45 32.90 -1.30
N ARG A 61 -1.69 33.62 -0.20
CA ARG A 61 -2.17 35.02 -0.19
C ARG A 61 -1.11 36.00 -0.70
N ASN A 62 0.16 35.68 -0.55
CA ASN A 62 1.26 36.54 -0.98
C ASN A 62 1.52 36.45 -2.48
N LEU A 63 0.89 35.53 -3.22
CA LEU A 63 1.11 35.37 -4.67
C LEU A 63 0.15 36.18 -5.53
N GLN A 64 -0.84 36.86 -4.94
CA GLN A 64 -1.85 37.62 -5.69
C GLN A 64 -1.23 38.73 -6.56
N PHE A 65 -0.10 39.32 -6.14
CA PHE A 65 0.59 40.35 -6.93
C PHE A 65 1.02 39.84 -8.31
N LEU A 66 1.27 38.54 -8.49
CA LEU A 66 1.66 37.96 -9.79
C LEU A 66 0.60 38.20 -10.87
N VAL A 67 -0.69 38.22 -10.50
CA VAL A 67 -1.79 38.54 -11.42
C VAL A 67 -1.69 39.97 -11.95
N HIS A 68 -1.21 40.89 -11.12
CA HIS A 68 -1.08 42.31 -11.45
C HIS A 68 0.23 42.63 -12.20
N LEU A 69 1.21 41.73 -12.16
CA LEU A 69 2.48 41.84 -12.88
C LEU A 69 2.42 41.31 -14.32
N TRP A 70 1.31 40.67 -14.73
CA TRP A 70 1.17 40.10 -16.06
C TRP A 70 1.18 41.19 -17.15
N GLU A 71 2.17 41.08 -18.04
CA GLU A 71 2.28 41.87 -19.27
C GLU A 71 2.57 40.89 -20.43
N PRO A 72 1.91 41.04 -21.60
CA PRO A 72 2.07 40.10 -22.72
C PRO A 72 3.53 40.06 -23.24
N GLU A 73 4.26 41.17 -23.13
CA GLU A 73 5.67 41.30 -23.50
C GLU A 73 6.61 40.42 -22.65
N LEU A 74 6.17 40.02 -21.45
CA LEU A 74 6.96 39.23 -20.48
C LEU A 74 6.46 37.78 -20.38
N ALA A 75 5.65 37.31 -21.33
CA ALA A 75 5.07 35.98 -21.33
C ALA A 75 6.10 34.85 -21.17
N GLY A 76 7.30 35.00 -21.75
CA GLY A 76 8.40 34.03 -21.63
C GLY A 76 8.93 33.90 -20.20
N SER A 77 9.29 35.02 -19.56
CA SER A 77 9.78 35.05 -18.17
C SER A 77 8.68 34.63 -17.19
N TYR A 78 7.44 34.98 -17.48
CA TYR A 78 6.31 34.58 -16.64
C TYR A 78 6.04 33.06 -16.70
N ARG A 79 6.20 32.41 -17.88
CA ARG A 79 6.13 30.94 -17.97
C ARG A 79 7.19 30.25 -17.11
N GLN A 80 8.40 30.78 -17.08
CA GLN A 80 9.48 30.24 -16.24
C GLN A 80 9.14 30.36 -14.74
N LEU A 81 8.53 31.46 -14.33
CA LEU A 81 8.03 31.65 -12.97
C LEU A 81 6.87 30.68 -12.66
N LEU A 82 5.91 30.52 -13.57
CA LEU A 82 4.80 29.56 -13.42
C LEU A 82 5.27 28.12 -13.31
N ALA A 83 6.39 27.76 -13.95
CA ALA A 83 6.97 26.43 -13.86
C ALA A 83 7.34 26.03 -12.42
N ARG A 84 7.62 27.02 -11.55
CA ARG A 84 7.96 26.81 -10.13
C ARG A 84 6.77 26.73 -9.19
N LEU A 85 5.57 27.09 -9.65
CA LEU A 85 4.36 27.06 -8.81
C LEU A 85 3.78 25.65 -8.69
N ASN A 86 3.23 25.35 -7.51
CA ASN A 86 2.51 24.10 -7.25
C ASN A 86 1.03 24.18 -7.65
N LEU A 87 0.35 23.03 -7.70
CA LEU A 87 -1.05 22.90 -8.14
C LEU A 87 -2.01 23.83 -7.37
N ASN A 88 -1.82 23.93 -6.05
CA ASN A 88 -2.68 24.75 -5.18
C ASN A 88 -2.50 26.25 -5.44
N GLN A 89 -1.27 26.69 -5.72
CA GLN A 89 -0.95 28.06 -6.07
C GLN A 89 -1.52 28.42 -7.47
N CYS A 90 -1.38 27.52 -8.46
CA CYS A 90 -1.99 27.70 -9.78
C CYS A 90 -3.52 27.84 -9.72
N ARG A 91 -4.21 26.96 -8.97
CA ARG A 91 -5.67 27.02 -8.76
C ARG A 91 -6.12 28.29 -8.04
N TYR A 92 -5.34 28.74 -7.06
CA TYR A 92 -5.60 30.01 -6.38
C TYR A 92 -5.51 31.19 -7.35
N LEU A 93 -4.44 31.28 -8.15
CA LEU A 93 -4.27 32.35 -9.14
C LEU A 93 -5.35 32.32 -10.22
N LEU A 94 -5.76 31.12 -10.69
CA LEU A 94 -6.88 30.94 -11.63
C LEU A 94 -8.19 31.50 -11.10
N SER A 95 -8.44 31.38 -9.79
CA SER A 95 -9.65 31.94 -9.15
C SER A 95 -9.63 33.47 -9.04
N LYS A 96 -8.44 34.10 -9.15
CA LYS A 96 -8.23 35.54 -8.95
C LYS A 96 -7.93 36.30 -10.23
N THR A 97 -7.80 35.64 -11.38
CA THR A 97 -7.53 36.27 -12.68
C THR A 97 -8.69 36.13 -13.67
N ALA A 98 -9.10 37.26 -14.27
CA ALA A 98 -10.06 37.31 -15.38
C ALA A 98 -9.38 37.45 -16.76
N ASN A 99 -8.05 37.57 -16.82
CA ASN A 99 -7.32 37.74 -18.07
C ASN A 99 -7.25 36.41 -18.85
N ARG A 100 -7.73 36.40 -20.10
CA ARG A 100 -7.84 35.19 -20.93
C ARG A 100 -6.48 34.52 -21.22
N GLU A 101 -5.44 35.29 -21.49
CA GLU A 101 -4.09 34.79 -21.82
C GLU A 101 -3.36 34.26 -20.58
N LEU A 102 -3.51 34.93 -19.45
CA LEU A 102 -2.96 34.44 -18.19
C LEU A 102 -3.67 33.16 -17.74
N ARG A 103 -5.00 33.06 -17.95
CA ARG A 103 -5.77 31.85 -17.67
C ARG A 103 -5.34 30.67 -18.54
N THR A 104 -5.02 30.87 -19.83
CA THR A 104 -4.52 29.77 -20.68
C THR A 104 -3.16 29.28 -20.23
N LEU A 105 -2.24 30.17 -19.83
CA LEU A 105 -0.93 29.77 -19.30
C LEU A 105 -1.03 29.01 -17.98
N LEU A 106 -1.87 29.48 -17.06
CA LEU A 106 -2.10 28.80 -15.79
C LEU A 106 -2.78 27.44 -15.98
N LYS A 107 -3.73 27.32 -16.91
CA LYS A 107 -4.35 26.03 -17.26
C LYS A 107 -3.37 25.07 -17.91
N SER A 108 -2.55 25.55 -18.86
CA SER A 108 -1.48 24.75 -19.48
C SER A 108 -0.53 24.20 -18.41
N ARG A 109 -0.16 25.03 -17.43
CA ARG A 109 0.69 24.57 -16.33
C ARG A 109 -0.01 23.60 -15.39
N GLU A 110 -1.29 23.81 -15.09
CA GLU A 110 -2.11 22.86 -14.33
C GLU A 110 -2.18 21.50 -15.05
N GLU A 111 -2.43 21.50 -16.36
CA GLU A 111 -2.44 20.28 -17.19
C GLU A 111 -1.06 19.61 -17.25
N GLU A 112 0.05 20.36 -17.35
CA GLU A 112 1.41 19.82 -17.25
C GLU A 112 1.69 19.18 -15.89
N ILE A 113 1.24 19.79 -14.79
CA ILE A 113 1.42 19.24 -13.44
C ILE A 113 0.59 17.98 -13.27
N LEU A 114 -0.68 18.00 -13.70
CA LEU A 114 -1.59 16.86 -13.61
C LEU A 114 -1.11 15.70 -14.49
N SER A 115 -0.75 15.94 -15.74
CA SER A 115 -0.18 14.92 -16.63
C SER A 115 1.18 14.40 -16.13
N ALA A 116 2.02 15.25 -15.53
CA ALA A 116 3.25 14.78 -14.89
C ALA A 116 2.97 13.94 -13.64
N GLN A 117 1.91 14.23 -12.87
CA GLN A 117 1.48 13.41 -11.73
C GLN A 117 0.86 12.08 -12.16
N GLU A 118 0.03 12.08 -13.20
CA GLU A 118 -0.53 10.89 -13.85
C GLU A 118 0.57 9.99 -14.44
N ASN A 119 1.72 10.53 -14.83
CA ASN A 119 2.82 9.71 -15.38
C ASN A 119 3.88 9.31 -14.33
N ARG A 120 3.72 9.69 -13.06
CA ARG A 120 4.70 9.42 -11.99
C ARG A 120 4.31 8.29 -11.04
N TYR A 121 3.14 7.67 -11.21
CA TYR A 121 2.78 6.53 -10.37
C TYR A 121 3.36 5.21 -10.93
N TYR A 122 4.02 4.46 -10.06
CA TYR A 122 4.56 3.11 -10.34
C TYR A 122 3.49 2.02 -10.09
N GLY A 123 2.26 2.26 -10.58
CA GLY A 123 1.12 1.36 -10.39
C GLY A 123 0.50 1.33 -8.98
N LEU A 124 0.94 2.16 -8.03
CA LEU A 124 0.35 2.23 -6.67
C LEU A 124 -0.99 2.98 -6.58
N LEU A 125 -1.22 3.90 -7.51
CA LEU A 125 -2.37 4.79 -7.53
C LEU A 125 -3.03 4.65 -8.90
N SER A 126 -4.10 3.87 -8.97
CA SER A 126 -4.93 3.82 -10.18
C SER A 126 -5.75 5.11 -10.27
N PRO A 127 -5.85 5.78 -11.43
CA PRO A 127 -6.65 7.01 -11.60
C PRO A 127 -8.16 6.83 -11.44
N GLN A 128 -8.67 5.60 -11.28
CA GLN A 128 -10.10 5.32 -11.11
C GLN A 128 -10.40 5.03 -9.63
N GLU A 129 -10.40 6.08 -8.82
CA GLU A 129 -10.85 6.09 -7.42
C GLU A 129 -12.31 6.60 -7.39
N LEU A 130 -13.27 5.71 -7.13
CA LEU A 130 -14.68 6.05 -6.90
C LEU A 130 -14.98 6.01 -5.40
N PRO A 131 -15.70 7.00 -4.84
CA PRO A 131 -16.12 6.96 -3.45
C PRO A 131 -17.20 5.86 -3.26
N ASN A 132 -17.15 5.17 -2.12
CA ASN A 132 -18.17 4.25 -1.57
C ASN A 132 -18.16 2.77 -2.02
N ARG A 133 -17.00 2.12 -2.10
CA ARG A 133 -16.92 0.64 -2.10
C ARG A 133 -16.29 0.12 -0.80
N PRO A 134 -16.77 -0.99 -0.21
CA PRO A 134 -16.06 -1.63 0.90
C PRO A 134 -14.66 -2.05 0.43
N LEU A 135 -13.64 -1.55 1.12
CA LEU A 135 -12.24 -1.86 0.86
C LEU A 135 -12.00 -3.35 1.22
N THR A 136 -11.51 -4.12 0.26
CA THR A 136 -11.21 -5.57 0.37
C THR A 136 -9.78 -5.83 -0.10
N VAL A 137 -9.25 -7.04 0.00
CA VAL A 137 -7.94 -7.41 -0.60
C VAL A 137 -7.91 -7.16 -2.13
N ARG A 138 -9.10 -7.02 -2.75
CA ARG A 138 -9.30 -6.61 -4.15
C ARG A 138 -9.47 -5.10 -4.38
N SER A 139 -9.50 -4.29 -3.32
CA SER A 139 -9.47 -2.82 -3.43
C SER A 139 -8.07 -2.35 -3.83
N GLY A 140 -7.98 -1.18 -4.45
CA GLY A 140 -6.68 -0.62 -4.82
C GLY A 140 -5.82 -0.45 -3.57
N LYS A 141 -4.63 -1.07 -3.53
CA LYS A 141 -3.68 -0.98 -2.40
C LYS A 141 -3.45 0.49 -1.97
N GLY A 142 -3.46 1.42 -2.92
CA GLY A 142 -3.37 2.86 -2.66
C GLY A 142 -4.48 3.44 -1.78
N GLU A 143 -5.74 3.00 -1.93
CA GLU A 143 -6.86 3.47 -1.10
C GLU A 143 -6.75 2.96 0.34
N LEU A 144 -6.38 1.68 0.51
CA LEU A 144 -6.14 1.09 1.82
C LEU A 144 -5.00 1.80 2.57
N ILE A 145 -3.88 2.07 1.88
CA ILE A 145 -2.74 2.80 2.46
C ILE A 145 -3.15 4.23 2.82
N LYS A 146 -3.80 4.98 1.91
CA LYS A 146 -4.29 6.34 2.19
C LYS A 146 -5.21 6.35 3.42
N ALA A 147 -6.10 5.36 3.52
CA ALA A 147 -7.06 5.29 4.60
C ALA A 147 -6.40 4.88 5.94
N ALA A 148 -5.39 4.01 5.90
CA ALA A 148 -4.57 3.69 7.07
C ALA A 148 -3.76 4.91 7.54
N LEU A 149 -3.12 5.65 6.62
CA LEU A 149 -2.40 6.88 6.92
C LEU A 149 -3.33 7.94 7.54
N PHE A 150 -4.52 8.14 6.99
CA PHE A 150 -5.49 9.08 7.54
C PHE A 150 -5.97 8.67 8.94
N GLN A 151 -6.06 7.37 9.23
CA GLN A 151 -6.36 6.89 10.59
C GLN A 151 -5.19 7.15 11.53
N LEU A 152 -3.95 6.87 11.11
CA LEU A 152 -2.74 7.15 11.89
C LEU A 152 -2.54 8.64 12.16
N GLU A 153 -2.80 9.53 11.18
CA GLU A 153 -2.72 10.99 11.37
C GLU A 153 -3.73 11.50 12.40
N LYS A 154 -4.93 10.91 12.42
CA LYS A 154 -5.97 11.22 13.40
C LYS A 154 -5.61 10.76 14.80
N VAL A 155 -4.94 9.62 14.90
CA VAL A 155 -4.36 9.12 16.14
C VAL A 155 -2.97 9.74 16.29
N THR A 156 -2.91 11.07 16.46
CA THR A 156 -1.67 11.68 16.94
C THR A 156 -1.42 11.07 18.32
N LEU A 157 -0.28 10.39 18.49
CA LEU A 157 0.23 9.89 19.77
C LEU A 157 0.34 11.09 20.72
N LYS A 158 -0.77 11.44 21.38
CA LYS A 158 -0.81 12.54 22.33
C LYS A 158 0.06 12.14 23.51
N PRO A 159 0.90 13.04 24.04
CA PRO A 159 1.71 12.73 25.19
C PRO A 159 0.83 12.41 26.40
N SER A 160 0.87 11.14 26.82
CA SER A 160 0.77 10.60 28.19
C SER A 160 -0.45 10.92 29.08
N ALA A 161 -1.42 11.75 28.67
CA ALA A 161 -2.62 12.03 29.49
C ALA A 161 -3.85 11.20 29.10
N ASP A 162 -3.94 10.74 27.85
CA ASP A 162 -5.07 10.00 27.27
C ASP A 162 -4.71 8.53 26.92
N ALA A 163 -3.66 7.96 27.53
CA ALA A 163 -3.11 6.63 27.21
C ALA A 163 -4.06 5.43 27.44
N GLY A 164 -5.33 5.69 27.76
CA GLY A 164 -6.39 4.70 27.93
C GLY A 164 -7.61 4.92 27.05
N ASP A 165 -7.57 5.74 25.99
CA ASP A 165 -8.74 5.91 25.10
C ASP A 165 -9.01 4.63 24.28
N PRO A 166 -10.11 3.89 24.56
CA PRO A 166 -10.45 2.68 23.82
C PRO A 166 -10.77 2.94 22.34
N GLN A 167 -11.09 4.19 21.96
CA GLN A 167 -11.31 4.56 20.56
C GLN A 167 -9.99 4.75 19.79
N GLY A 168 -8.95 5.26 20.47
CA GLY A 168 -7.59 5.34 19.95
C GLY A 168 -7.04 3.96 19.59
N LEU A 169 -7.08 3.01 20.55
CA LEU A 169 -6.62 1.64 20.33
C LEU A 169 -7.38 0.96 19.18
N ARG A 170 -8.70 1.13 19.12
CA ARG A 170 -9.51 0.57 18.04
C ARG A 170 -9.08 1.10 16.67
N SER A 171 -8.80 2.41 16.58
CA SER A 171 -8.37 3.05 15.34
C SER A 171 -6.98 2.60 14.90
N LEU A 172 -6.07 2.37 15.85
CA LEU A 172 -4.75 1.80 15.60
C LEU A 172 -4.82 0.35 15.11
N LEU A 173 -5.66 -0.48 15.72
CA LEU A 173 -5.90 -1.85 15.26
C LEU A 173 -6.55 -1.89 13.87
N ASP A 174 -7.48 -0.97 13.58
CA ASP A 174 -8.08 -0.83 12.24
C ASP A 174 -7.01 -0.43 11.20
N ALA A 175 -6.08 0.44 11.55
CA ALA A 175 -4.98 0.83 10.67
C ALA A 175 -4.03 -0.35 10.41
N ALA A 176 -3.64 -1.10 11.46
CA ALA A 176 -2.82 -2.29 11.33
C ALA A 176 -3.47 -3.36 10.45
N GLU A 177 -4.77 -3.59 10.61
CA GLU A 177 -5.54 -4.52 9.77
C GLU A 177 -5.55 -4.10 8.29
N ARG A 178 -5.66 -2.79 8.01
CA ARG A 178 -5.60 -2.26 6.63
C ARG A 178 -4.22 -2.40 6.01
N ILE A 179 -3.16 -2.14 6.78
CA ILE A 179 -1.77 -2.33 6.33
C ILE A 179 -1.53 -3.81 6.00
N TYR A 180 -2.02 -4.72 6.85
CA TYR A 180 -1.98 -6.16 6.57
C TYR A 180 -2.75 -6.52 5.28
N GLN A 181 -3.96 -5.98 5.08
CA GLN A 181 -4.75 -6.20 3.86
C GLN A 181 -4.07 -5.71 2.59
N CYS A 182 -3.17 -4.71 2.67
CA CYS A 182 -2.35 -4.27 1.55
C CYS A 182 -1.25 -5.26 1.14
N GLY A 183 -0.91 -6.22 2.01
CA GLY A 183 0.24 -7.11 1.87
C GLY A 183 1.52 -6.58 2.53
N LEU A 184 1.45 -5.49 3.29
CA LEU A 184 2.58 -4.93 4.04
C LEU A 184 2.70 -5.64 5.41
N ILE A 185 3.04 -6.92 5.38
CA ILE A 185 2.95 -7.79 6.56
C ILE A 185 3.97 -7.39 7.64
N LEU A 186 5.19 -7.04 7.25
CA LEU A 186 6.23 -6.59 8.20
C LEU A 186 5.84 -5.26 8.86
N ASP A 187 5.34 -4.29 8.08
CA ASP A 187 4.87 -3.01 8.64
C ASP A 187 3.69 -3.19 9.58
N ALA A 188 2.76 -4.10 9.24
CA ALA A 188 1.66 -4.48 10.13
C ALA A 188 2.18 -5.10 11.43
N TRP A 189 3.17 -5.99 11.36
CA TRP A 189 3.80 -6.60 12.55
C TRP A 189 4.45 -5.55 13.46
N PHE A 190 5.25 -4.65 12.89
CA PHE A 190 5.88 -3.57 13.65
C PHE A 190 4.86 -2.63 14.28
N LEU A 191 3.80 -2.26 13.56
CA LEU A 191 2.74 -1.43 14.14
C LEU A 191 2.03 -2.15 15.29
N LEU A 192 1.76 -3.44 15.17
CA LEU A 192 1.17 -4.24 16.26
C LEU A 192 2.10 -4.33 17.47
N GLU A 193 3.42 -4.47 17.26
CA GLU A 193 4.41 -4.45 18.33
C GLU A 193 4.41 -3.11 19.06
N LEU A 194 4.40 -1.99 18.32
CA LEU A 194 4.34 -0.64 18.90
C LEU A 194 3.06 -0.44 19.72
N ILE A 195 1.91 -0.86 19.18
CA ILE A 195 0.62 -0.84 19.90
C ILE A 195 0.72 -1.69 21.17
N TYR A 196 1.27 -2.89 21.09
CA TYR A 196 1.41 -3.75 22.26
C TYR A 196 2.29 -3.12 23.33
N GLN A 197 3.46 -2.57 22.96
CA GLN A 197 4.35 -1.90 23.88
C GLN A 197 3.64 -0.70 24.54
N GLU A 198 2.97 0.15 23.78
CA GLU A 198 2.32 1.33 24.32
C GLU A 198 1.19 1.02 25.32
N TYR A 199 0.36 0.01 25.03
CA TYR A 199 -0.83 -0.30 25.84
C TYR A 199 -0.59 -1.34 26.94
N HIS A 200 0.46 -2.18 26.85
CA HIS A 200 0.79 -3.17 27.89
C HIS A 200 1.97 -2.79 28.79
N SER A 201 2.89 -1.91 28.36
CA SER A 201 4.05 -1.54 29.18
C SER A 201 3.82 -0.34 30.09
N GLN A 202 2.73 0.42 29.92
CA GLN A 202 2.42 1.57 30.78
C GLN A 202 1.68 1.14 32.07
N PRO A 203 2.18 1.52 33.25
CA PRO A 203 1.45 1.36 34.51
C PRO A 203 0.32 2.40 34.60
N GLY A 204 -0.75 2.18 33.82
CA GLY A 204 -1.98 2.97 33.89
C GLY A 204 -2.94 2.46 34.98
N PRO A 205 -3.90 3.28 35.43
CA PRO A 205 -4.96 2.84 36.33
C PRO A 205 -5.75 1.67 35.71
N GLU A 206 -6.36 0.81 36.54
CA GLU A 206 -7.01 -0.45 36.09
C GLU A 206 -8.07 -0.25 34.99
N ASP A 207 -8.66 0.96 34.91
CA ASP A 207 -9.64 1.37 33.90
C ASP A 207 -9.05 1.67 32.51
N SER A 208 -7.73 1.81 32.38
CA SER A 208 -7.03 2.04 31.11
C SER A 208 -6.58 0.76 30.41
N ARG A 209 -6.80 -0.40 31.03
CA ARG A 209 -6.43 -1.68 30.43
C ARG A 209 -7.33 -1.97 29.22
N PRO A 210 -6.77 -2.45 28.10
CA PRO A 210 -7.57 -2.83 26.95
C PRO A 210 -8.65 -3.83 27.35
N SER A 211 -9.85 -3.63 26.82
CA SER A 211 -10.97 -4.54 27.11
C SER A 211 -10.63 -5.96 26.64
N SER A 212 -11.26 -6.97 27.25
CA SER A 212 -11.07 -8.37 26.84
C SER A 212 -11.31 -8.58 25.34
N SER A 213 -12.26 -7.86 24.75
CA SER A 213 -12.54 -7.91 23.30
C SER A 213 -11.46 -7.25 22.44
N GLN A 214 -10.83 -6.17 22.90
CA GLN A 214 -9.70 -5.54 22.22
C GLN A 214 -8.45 -6.40 22.28
N ASN A 215 -8.18 -7.04 23.42
CA ASN A 215 -7.07 -8.00 23.56
C ASN A 215 -7.27 -9.23 22.67
N GLN A 216 -8.50 -9.76 22.58
CA GLN A 216 -8.81 -10.84 21.64
C GLN A 216 -8.61 -10.39 20.19
N ARG A 217 -8.97 -9.14 19.84
CA ARG A 217 -8.74 -8.61 18.50
C ARG A 217 -7.25 -8.44 18.19
N LEU A 218 -6.47 -7.92 19.12
CA LEU A 218 -5.02 -7.80 19.01
C LEU A 218 -4.39 -9.19 18.83
N SER A 219 -4.74 -10.15 19.69
CA SER A 219 -4.30 -11.54 19.61
C SER A 219 -4.59 -12.18 18.25
N ARG A 220 -5.80 -12.00 17.71
CA ARG A 220 -6.17 -12.48 16.37
C ARG A 220 -5.36 -11.82 15.26
N LEU A 221 -5.14 -10.51 15.31
CA LEU A 221 -4.34 -9.80 14.30
C LEU A 221 -2.87 -10.21 14.35
N VAL A 222 -2.30 -10.36 15.55
CA VAL A 222 -0.95 -10.92 15.76
C VAL A 222 -0.88 -12.33 15.20
N GLY A 223 -1.87 -13.18 15.48
CA GLY A 223 -1.95 -14.55 14.93
C GLY A 223 -1.95 -14.56 13.40
N LYS A 224 -2.83 -13.79 12.76
CA LYS A 224 -2.87 -13.67 11.28
C LYS A 224 -1.55 -13.22 10.68
N THR A 225 -0.95 -12.18 11.28
CA THR A 225 0.29 -11.59 10.79
C THR A 225 1.47 -12.56 11.00
N ALA A 226 1.55 -13.22 12.16
CA ALA A 226 2.53 -14.26 12.45
C ALA A 226 2.45 -15.42 11.45
N SER A 227 1.23 -15.94 11.19
CA SER A 227 1.00 -16.99 10.20
C SER A 227 1.54 -16.60 8.83
N ALA A 228 1.23 -15.38 8.37
CA ALA A 228 1.69 -14.90 7.08
C ALA A 228 3.23 -14.77 7.03
N LEU A 229 3.85 -14.23 8.09
CA LEU A 229 5.31 -14.08 8.18
C LEU A 229 6.05 -15.42 8.10
N VAL A 230 5.61 -16.43 8.86
CA VAL A 230 6.30 -17.73 8.87
C VAL A 230 6.10 -18.46 7.55
N ILE A 231 4.91 -18.39 6.94
CA ILE A 231 4.66 -18.98 5.61
C ILE A 231 5.57 -18.35 4.56
N LEU A 232 5.74 -17.02 4.57
CA LEU A 232 6.60 -16.33 3.61
C LEU A 232 8.08 -16.71 3.73
N LYS A 233 8.59 -16.83 4.96
CA LYS A 233 9.94 -17.37 5.21
C LYS A 233 10.05 -18.80 4.70
N GLY A 234 9.01 -19.60 4.97
CA GLY A 234 8.83 -21.01 4.62
C GLY A 234 10.05 -21.90 4.86
N GLU A 235 10.59 -21.71 6.06
CA GLU A 235 11.46 -22.65 6.72
C GLU A 235 10.64 -23.81 7.33
N LEU A 236 11.31 -24.85 7.83
CA LEU A 236 10.66 -25.95 8.55
C LEU A 236 10.21 -25.49 9.95
N ARG A 237 9.21 -26.17 10.50
CA ARG A 237 8.69 -25.95 11.87
C ARG A 237 8.05 -24.57 12.10
N LEU A 238 7.24 -24.13 11.14
CA LEU A 238 6.43 -22.93 11.16
C LEU A 238 5.71 -22.65 12.50
N ALA A 239 5.12 -23.67 13.13
CA ALA A 239 4.42 -23.53 14.41
C ALA A 239 5.37 -23.17 15.56
N GLU A 240 6.56 -23.77 15.60
CA GLU A 240 7.60 -23.43 16.59
C GLU A 240 8.13 -22.01 16.36
N GLN A 241 8.34 -21.62 15.10
CA GLN A 241 8.79 -20.27 14.75
C GLN A 241 7.77 -19.20 15.13
N ALA A 242 6.49 -19.44 14.83
CA ALA A 242 5.41 -18.53 15.21
C ALA A 242 5.33 -18.40 16.74
N ALA A 243 5.50 -19.51 17.48
CA ALA A 243 5.54 -19.47 18.94
C ALA A 243 6.73 -18.66 19.48
N GLN A 244 7.90 -18.80 18.87
CA GLN A 244 9.09 -18.01 19.23
C GLN A 244 8.87 -16.51 18.96
N LEU A 245 8.34 -16.15 17.79
CA LEU A 245 8.01 -14.76 17.45
C LEU A 245 6.99 -14.16 18.43
N CYS A 246 5.88 -14.85 18.67
CA CYS A 246 4.86 -14.37 19.60
C CYS A 246 5.41 -14.22 21.03
N ARG A 247 6.23 -15.16 21.51
CA ARG A 247 6.85 -15.05 22.85
C ARG A 247 7.86 -13.91 22.95
N GLN A 248 8.61 -13.63 21.90
CA GLN A 248 9.63 -12.59 21.89
C GLN A 248 9.01 -11.19 21.88
N TYR A 249 8.01 -10.97 21.03
CA TYR A 249 7.44 -9.63 20.79
C TYR A 249 6.16 -9.36 21.60
N PHE A 250 5.42 -10.40 22.00
CA PHE A 250 4.13 -10.31 22.69
C PHE A 250 4.04 -11.26 23.92
N PRO A 251 4.99 -11.19 24.88
CA PRO A 251 5.17 -12.21 25.93
C PRO A 251 3.96 -12.40 26.86
N ALA A 252 3.18 -11.34 27.12
CA ALA A 252 2.01 -11.39 28.00
C ALA A 252 0.67 -11.48 27.25
N LEU A 253 0.70 -11.58 25.92
CA LEU A 253 -0.50 -11.69 25.09
C LEU A 253 -0.91 -13.17 24.97
N GLU A 254 -2.17 -13.48 25.26
CA GLU A 254 -2.71 -14.80 24.94
C GLU A 254 -2.65 -15.03 23.43
N THR A 255 -2.06 -16.14 23.00
CA THR A 255 -1.96 -16.44 21.57
C THR A 255 -3.31 -16.87 21.01
N ASP A 256 -3.60 -16.50 19.77
CA ASP A 256 -4.78 -16.99 19.06
C ASP A 256 -4.73 -18.52 19.00
N GLN A 257 -5.80 -19.15 19.48
CA GLN A 257 -5.94 -20.60 19.54
C GLN A 257 -5.83 -21.24 18.15
N ARG A 258 -6.16 -20.50 17.08
CA ARG A 258 -6.15 -20.99 15.68
C ARG A 258 -4.77 -21.06 15.07
N LEU A 259 -3.83 -20.24 15.55
CA LEU A 259 -2.51 -20.06 14.96
C LEU A 259 -1.76 -21.39 14.80
N TYR A 260 -1.56 -22.11 15.92
CA TYR A 260 -0.72 -23.30 15.92
C TYR A 260 -1.35 -24.50 15.21
N PRO A 261 -2.65 -24.83 15.40
CA PRO A 261 -3.28 -25.91 14.65
C PRO A 261 -3.22 -25.71 13.13
N MET A 262 -3.46 -24.49 12.66
CA MET A 262 -3.38 -24.18 11.22
C MET A 262 -1.96 -24.35 10.67
N LEU A 263 -0.95 -23.83 11.37
CA LEU A 263 0.44 -23.98 10.94
C LEU A 263 0.91 -25.44 10.97
N ARG A 264 0.49 -26.23 11.96
CA ARG A 264 0.78 -27.68 11.99
C ARG A 264 0.12 -28.44 10.85
N LEU A 265 -1.12 -28.09 10.50
CA LEU A 265 -1.78 -28.64 9.31
C LEU A 265 -0.96 -28.32 8.06
N TYR A 266 -0.46 -27.09 7.93
CA TYR A 266 0.37 -26.72 6.79
C TYR A 266 1.72 -27.45 6.77
N GLU A 267 2.38 -27.63 7.91
CA GLU A 267 3.60 -28.45 8.02
C GLU A 267 3.36 -29.91 7.57
N ALA A 268 2.24 -30.50 7.97
CA ALA A 268 1.84 -31.83 7.54
C ALA A 268 1.63 -31.88 6.02
N VAL A 269 0.95 -30.88 5.45
CA VAL A 269 0.74 -30.73 4.00
C VAL A 269 2.07 -30.57 3.25
N LEU A 270 3.00 -29.76 3.74
CA LEU A 270 4.33 -29.58 3.12
C LEU A 270 5.14 -30.87 3.15
N SER A 271 5.11 -31.60 4.27
CA SER A 271 5.78 -32.90 4.43
C SER A 271 5.17 -33.99 3.53
N SER A 272 3.97 -33.73 3.00
CA SER A 272 3.20 -34.61 2.14
C SER A 272 3.51 -34.46 0.65
N THR A 273 4.48 -33.63 0.26
CA THR A 273 4.85 -33.42 -1.15
C THR A 273 5.63 -34.61 -1.76
N GLY A 274 5.45 -35.83 -1.24
CA GLY A 274 6.09 -37.06 -1.70
C GLY A 274 5.15 -38.28 -1.68
N LYS A 275 5.37 -39.24 -2.60
CA LYS A 275 4.54 -40.46 -2.80
C LYS A 275 4.68 -41.51 -1.67
N ALA A 276 4.54 -41.14 -0.40
CA ALA A 276 4.55 -42.09 0.70
C ALA A 276 3.12 -42.51 1.11
N ALA A 277 2.92 -43.78 1.43
CA ALA A 277 1.60 -44.38 1.69
C ALA A 277 1.00 -44.00 3.08
N SER A 278 1.79 -43.40 3.97
CA SER A 278 1.37 -43.00 5.33
C SER A 278 0.74 -41.60 5.43
N LEU A 279 0.73 -40.85 4.32
CA LEU A 279 0.37 -39.44 4.24
C LEU A 279 -1.03 -39.03 4.72
N PRO A 280 -2.12 -39.79 4.47
CA PRO A 280 -3.45 -39.33 4.82
C PRO A 280 -3.65 -39.17 6.34
N TRP A 281 -3.02 -40.02 7.15
CA TRP A 281 -3.29 -40.05 8.60
C TRP A 281 -2.73 -38.84 9.36
N GLU A 282 -1.53 -38.37 9.00
CA GLU A 282 -0.93 -37.20 9.65
C GLU A 282 -1.71 -35.93 9.35
N ILE A 283 -2.07 -35.73 8.07
CA ILE A 283 -2.90 -34.59 7.65
C ILE A 283 -4.27 -34.63 8.34
N LEU A 284 -4.92 -35.79 8.38
CA LEU A 284 -6.23 -35.95 9.04
C LEU A 284 -6.14 -35.69 10.54
N SER A 285 -5.10 -36.17 11.22
CA SER A 285 -4.90 -35.92 12.65
C SER A 285 -4.66 -34.42 12.94
N CYS A 286 -3.85 -33.74 12.13
CA CYS A 286 -3.67 -32.29 12.26
C CYS A 286 -4.96 -31.53 11.96
N TYR A 287 -5.75 -31.99 10.98
CA TYR A 287 -7.02 -31.40 10.62
C TYR A 287 -8.07 -31.52 11.74
N GLU A 288 -8.15 -32.66 12.42
CA GLU A 288 -9.01 -32.81 13.61
C GLU A 288 -8.68 -31.76 14.69
N GLY A 289 -7.39 -31.48 14.91
CA GLY A 289 -6.95 -30.41 15.81
C GLY A 289 -7.38 -29.02 15.35
N VAL A 290 -7.44 -28.77 14.04
CA VAL A 290 -8.00 -27.53 13.49
C VAL A 290 -9.50 -27.46 13.78
N GLN A 291 -10.26 -28.51 13.48
CA GLN A 291 -11.71 -28.52 13.68
C GLN A 291 -12.14 -28.20 15.12
N GLN A 292 -11.37 -28.64 16.12
CA GLN A 292 -11.67 -28.37 17.54
C GLN A 292 -11.63 -26.89 17.92
N VAL A 293 -10.91 -26.05 17.16
CA VAL A 293 -10.73 -24.63 17.46
C VAL A 293 -11.66 -23.73 16.64
N PHE A 294 -12.28 -24.29 15.61
CA PHE A 294 -13.25 -23.60 14.77
C PHE A 294 -14.69 -23.87 15.25
N PRO A 295 -15.63 -22.93 15.07
CA PRO A 295 -17.03 -23.17 15.44
C PRO A 295 -17.58 -24.42 14.73
N GLU A 296 -18.38 -25.19 15.46
CA GLU A 296 -19.21 -26.28 14.90
C GLU A 296 -19.95 -25.70 13.66
N ASP A 297 -19.84 -26.36 12.50
CA ASP A 297 -20.33 -25.99 11.16
C ASP A 297 -19.37 -25.28 10.19
N SER A 298 -18.31 -24.63 10.68
CA SER A 298 -17.44 -23.81 9.81
C SER A 298 -16.52 -24.62 8.89
N LEU A 299 -16.08 -25.81 9.32
CA LEU A 299 -15.22 -26.70 8.54
C LEU A 299 -15.86 -28.10 8.40
N PRO A 300 -15.83 -28.74 7.21
CA PRO A 300 -16.38 -30.09 7.02
C PRO A 300 -15.58 -31.16 7.75
N GLU A 301 -16.22 -32.25 8.19
CA GLU A 301 -15.51 -33.42 8.71
C GLU A 301 -14.84 -34.23 7.58
N LEU A 302 -13.62 -34.71 7.81
CA LEU A 302 -12.86 -35.54 6.87
C LEU A 302 -12.74 -37.00 7.36
N ARG A 303 -13.83 -37.58 7.88
CA ARG A 303 -13.80 -38.90 8.56
C ARG A 303 -13.82 -40.11 7.63
N ALA A 304 -14.40 -40.02 6.44
CA ALA A 304 -14.56 -41.14 5.52
C ALA A 304 -14.19 -40.75 4.07
N LEU A 305 -13.57 -41.69 3.34
CA LEU A 305 -13.12 -41.49 1.95
C LEU A 305 -14.27 -41.11 1.00
N GLU A 306 -15.48 -41.60 1.28
CA GLU A 306 -16.68 -41.34 0.49
C GLU A 306 -17.21 -39.90 0.66
N ASP A 307 -16.99 -39.31 1.84
CA ASP A 307 -17.38 -37.93 2.16
C ASP A 307 -16.32 -36.89 1.73
N LEU A 308 -15.10 -37.33 1.39
CA LEU A 308 -13.99 -36.44 0.99
C LEU A 308 -14.32 -35.60 -0.24
N GLN A 309 -15.17 -36.07 -1.15
CA GLN A 309 -15.55 -35.32 -2.34
C GLN A 309 -16.39 -34.09 -1.98
N ALA A 310 -17.42 -34.26 -1.16
CA ALA A 310 -18.27 -33.16 -0.70
C ALA A 310 -17.53 -32.25 0.28
N ALA A 311 -16.75 -32.84 1.19
CA ALA A 311 -15.92 -32.10 2.14
C ALA A 311 -14.83 -31.28 1.44
N GLY A 312 -14.14 -31.82 0.44
CA GLY A 312 -13.13 -31.11 -0.33
C GLY A 312 -13.69 -29.90 -1.10
N ARG A 313 -14.92 -29.99 -1.62
CA ARG A 313 -15.61 -28.84 -2.22
C ARG A 313 -15.96 -27.78 -1.20
N LYS A 314 -16.50 -28.17 -0.03
CA LYS A 314 -16.80 -27.23 1.06
C LYS A 314 -15.51 -26.55 1.57
N LEU A 315 -14.40 -27.29 1.67
CA LEU A 315 -13.08 -26.72 2.02
C LEU A 315 -12.64 -25.66 1.02
N LEU A 316 -12.80 -25.93 -0.27
CA LEU A 316 -12.47 -24.99 -1.33
C LEU A 316 -13.32 -23.71 -1.22
N GLU A 317 -14.63 -23.83 -0.99
CA GLU A 317 -15.53 -22.69 -0.76
C GLU A 317 -15.16 -21.87 0.49
N VAL A 318 -14.80 -22.54 1.58
CA VAL A 318 -14.35 -21.89 2.82
C VAL A 318 -13.03 -21.14 2.59
N GLY A 319 -12.07 -21.77 1.91
CA GLY A 319 -10.81 -21.14 1.53
C GLY A 319 -11.05 -19.87 0.70
N HIS A 320 -11.90 -19.96 -0.34
CA HIS A 320 -12.28 -18.83 -1.17
C HIS A 320 -12.89 -17.68 -0.35
N HIS A 321 -13.78 -17.99 0.59
CA HIS A 321 -14.40 -16.99 1.46
C HIS A 321 -13.39 -16.30 2.39
N TRP A 322 -12.40 -17.05 2.89
CA TRP A 322 -11.40 -16.55 3.83
C TRP A 322 -10.28 -15.73 3.17
N LEU A 323 -10.12 -15.77 1.84
CA LEU A 323 -9.07 -15.01 1.15
C LEU A 323 -8.98 -13.54 1.54
N ASN A 324 -10.11 -12.88 1.81
CA ASN A 324 -10.12 -11.47 2.18
C ASN A 324 -9.85 -11.23 3.67
N SER A 325 -10.31 -12.13 4.54
CA SER A 325 -10.31 -11.92 5.99
C SER A 325 -9.10 -12.56 6.67
N SER A 326 -8.62 -13.69 6.13
CA SER A 326 -7.50 -14.50 6.63
C SER A 326 -6.76 -15.20 5.46
N PRO A 327 -6.01 -14.44 4.63
CA PRO A 327 -5.33 -14.98 3.45
C PRO A 327 -4.39 -16.17 3.75
N ALA A 328 -3.67 -16.11 4.87
CA ALA A 328 -2.75 -17.19 5.29
C ALA A 328 -3.51 -18.49 5.60
N GLU A 329 -4.63 -18.43 6.32
CA GLU A 329 -5.46 -19.60 6.61
C GLU A 329 -6.12 -20.14 5.35
N ALA A 330 -6.61 -19.25 4.47
CA ALA A 330 -7.16 -19.63 3.17
C ALA A 330 -6.15 -20.41 2.33
N PHE A 331 -4.90 -19.93 2.26
CA PHE A 331 -3.81 -20.60 1.56
C PHE A 331 -3.57 -22.03 2.08
N ILE A 332 -3.58 -22.24 3.40
CA ILE A 332 -3.41 -23.58 3.99
C ILE A 332 -4.53 -24.53 3.58
N LEU A 333 -5.79 -24.05 3.56
CA LEU A 333 -6.92 -24.86 3.10
C LEU A 333 -6.85 -25.16 1.59
N MET A 334 -6.40 -24.19 0.79
CA MET A 334 -6.19 -24.36 -0.65
C MET A 334 -5.11 -25.41 -0.94
N GLU A 335 -4.00 -25.38 -0.20
CA GLU A 335 -2.93 -26.38 -0.32
C GLU A 335 -3.39 -27.77 0.12
N LEU A 336 -4.20 -27.86 1.19
CA LEU A 336 -4.85 -29.11 1.58
C LEU A 336 -5.72 -29.68 0.45
N VAL A 337 -6.58 -28.87 -0.17
CA VAL A 337 -7.42 -29.26 -1.30
C VAL A 337 -6.56 -29.72 -2.50
N ARG A 338 -5.46 -29.00 -2.78
CA ARG A 338 -4.53 -29.33 -3.87
C ARG A 338 -3.86 -30.69 -3.64
N ILE A 339 -3.35 -30.94 -2.44
CA ILE A 339 -2.72 -32.23 -2.06
C ILE A 339 -3.73 -33.37 -2.09
N LEU A 340 -4.94 -33.19 -1.55
CA LEU A 340 -5.98 -34.23 -1.63
C LEU A 340 -6.30 -34.61 -3.08
N ARG A 341 -6.30 -33.63 -4.00
CA ARG A 341 -6.44 -33.90 -5.43
C ARG A 341 -5.22 -34.64 -6.00
N GLU A 342 -4.02 -34.22 -5.66
CA GLU A 342 -2.78 -34.84 -6.15
C GLU A 342 -2.71 -36.33 -5.80
N HIS A 343 -3.16 -36.70 -4.59
CA HIS A 343 -3.28 -38.08 -4.15
C HIS A 343 -4.52 -38.81 -4.68
N SER A 344 -5.28 -38.21 -5.61
CA SER A 344 -6.50 -38.79 -6.17
C SER A 344 -7.61 -39.08 -5.14
N LEU A 345 -7.56 -38.42 -3.97
CA LEU A 345 -8.60 -38.48 -2.93
C LEU A 345 -9.76 -37.52 -3.23
N LEU A 346 -9.51 -36.49 -4.04
CA LEU A 346 -10.48 -35.47 -4.44
C LEU A 346 -10.48 -35.30 -5.97
N VAL A 347 -11.65 -35.24 -6.59
CA VAL A 347 -11.79 -34.94 -8.03
C VAL A 347 -12.39 -33.56 -8.20
N LEU A 348 -11.57 -32.62 -8.68
CA LEU A 348 -12.01 -31.25 -8.98
C LEU A 348 -12.50 -31.14 -10.43
N SER A 349 -13.69 -30.57 -10.59
CA SER A 349 -14.23 -30.12 -11.86
C SER A 349 -13.37 -29.01 -12.48
N LYS A 350 -13.60 -28.71 -13.76
CA LYS A 350 -12.90 -27.60 -14.44
C LYS A 350 -13.11 -26.26 -13.72
N LYS A 351 -14.34 -25.96 -13.28
CA LYS A 351 -14.67 -24.71 -12.59
C LYS A 351 -13.99 -24.61 -11.22
N GLU A 352 -13.93 -25.70 -10.47
CA GLU A 352 -13.29 -25.72 -9.15
C GLU A 352 -11.76 -25.54 -9.27
N ARG A 353 -11.14 -26.13 -10.29
CA ARG A 353 -9.71 -25.89 -10.58
C ARG A 353 -9.41 -24.46 -11.01
N GLU A 354 -10.32 -23.86 -11.80
CA GLU A 354 -10.25 -22.47 -12.20
C GLU A 354 -10.34 -21.53 -11.01
N MET A 355 -11.33 -21.75 -10.12
CA MET A 355 -11.47 -20.98 -8.89
C MET A 355 -10.22 -21.11 -7.99
N LEU A 356 -9.71 -22.32 -7.80
CA LEU A 356 -8.49 -22.54 -7.01
C LEU A 356 -7.27 -21.82 -7.62
N LEU A 357 -7.12 -21.80 -8.94
CA LEU A 357 -6.04 -21.08 -9.62
C LEU A 357 -6.20 -19.56 -9.51
N GLU A 358 -7.42 -19.03 -9.67
CA GLU A 358 -7.73 -17.61 -9.46
C GLU A 358 -7.42 -17.17 -8.02
N ASP A 359 -7.67 -18.05 -7.05
CA ASP A 359 -7.39 -17.80 -5.64
C ASP A 359 -5.87 -17.75 -5.37
N TYR A 360 -5.06 -18.62 -5.99
CA TYR A 360 -3.59 -18.52 -5.94
C TYR A 360 -3.07 -17.23 -6.59
N ILE A 361 -3.64 -16.84 -7.73
CA ILE A 361 -3.33 -15.55 -8.38
C ILE A 361 -3.68 -14.38 -7.44
N ALA A 362 -4.81 -14.45 -6.73
CA ALA A 362 -5.23 -13.43 -5.79
C ALA A 362 -4.25 -13.31 -4.60
N LEU A 363 -3.76 -14.43 -4.05
CA LEU A 363 -2.75 -14.44 -3.00
C LEU A 363 -1.43 -13.84 -3.47
N TRP A 364 -0.98 -14.16 -4.69
CA TRP A 364 0.22 -13.54 -5.25
C TRP A 364 0.04 -12.03 -5.48
N LYS A 365 -1.14 -11.59 -5.94
CA LYS A 365 -1.47 -10.16 -6.07
C LYS A 365 -1.50 -9.45 -4.71
N TRP A 366 -1.92 -10.13 -3.65
CA TRP A 366 -1.83 -9.63 -2.28
C TRP A 366 -0.37 -9.45 -1.87
N VAL A 367 0.42 -10.53 -1.89
CA VAL A 367 1.86 -10.52 -1.58
C VAL A 367 2.62 -11.32 -2.65
N PRO A 368 3.40 -10.65 -3.52
CA PRO A 368 4.08 -11.33 -4.63
C PRO A 368 5.20 -12.23 -4.10
N CYS A 369 4.91 -13.53 -3.99
CA CYS A 369 5.83 -14.53 -3.46
C CYS A 369 5.67 -15.86 -4.22
N HIS A 370 6.79 -16.51 -4.55
CA HIS A 370 6.80 -17.79 -5.27
C HIS A 370 6.10 -18.93 -4.50
N ARG A 371 5.90 -18.77 -3.19
CA ARG A 371 5.18 -19.75 -2.36
C ARG A 371 3.69 -19.80 -2.67
N PHE A 372 3.09 -18.68 -3.05
CA PHE A 372 1.67 -18.63 -3.40
C PHE A 372 1.41 -19.10 -4.82
N ILE A 373 2.40 -19.03 -5.72
CA ILE A 373 2.27 -19.56 -7.07
C ILE A 373 3.65 -19.99 -7.60
N ASN A 374 3.73 -21.26 -8.00
CA ASN A 374 4.94 -21.88 -8.53
C ASN A 374 4.59 -22.80 -9.72
N SER A 375 5.60 -23.41 -10.33
CA SER A 375 5.41 -24.28 -11.49
C SER A 375 4.51 -25.48 -11.19
N GLU A 376 4.64 -26.08 -10.02
CA GLU A 376 3.83 -27.24 -9.63
C GLU A 376 2.34 -26.87 -9.57
N ILE A 377 2.00 -25.75 -8.95
CA ILE A 377 0.62 -25.26 -8.87
C ILE A 377 0.03 -25.02 -10.26
N VAL A 378 0.78 -24.34 -11.14
CA VAL A 378 0.32 -24.02 -12.49
C VAL A 378 0.16 -25.29 -13.32
N ASP A 379 1.15 -26.20 -13.31
CA ASP A 379 1.11 -27.44 -14.06
C ASP A 379 -0.03 -28.36 -13.62
N GLN A 380 -0.29 -28.42 -12.31
CA GLN A 380 -1.37 -29.24 -11.75
C GLN A 380 -2.77 -28.70 -12.07
N LEU A 381 -2.95 -27.38 -12.14
CA LEU A 381 -4.26 -26.75 -12.24
C LEU A 381 -4.60 -26.25 -13.66
N ALA A 382 -3.66 -25.63 -14.36
CA ALA A 382 -3.92 -24.88 -15.61
C ALA A 382 -4.44 -25.72 -16.78
N GLN A 383 -4.26 -27.04 -16.75
CA GLN A 383 -4.65 -27.92 -17.85
C GLN A 383 -6.17 -27.90 -18.10
N GLY A 384 -6.57 -27.36 -19.25
CA GLY A 384 -7.96 -27.31 -19.69
C GLY A 384 -8.80 -26.18 -19.09
N ILE A 385 -8.19 -25.24 -18.35
CA ILE A 385 -8.81 -24.00 -17.85
C ILE A 385 -8.93 -22.96 -18.99
N GLN A 386 -9.72 -21.90 -18.78
CA GLN A 386 -9.80 -20.77 -19.71
C GLN A 386 -8.41 -20.18 -20.03
N PRO A 387 -8.16 -19.78 -21.30
CA PRO A 387 -6.88 -19.23 -21.72
C PRO A 387 -6.44 -17.97 -20.95
N GLN A 388 -7.38 -17.12 -20.54
CA GLN A 388 -7.07 -15.86 -19.87
C GLN A 388 -6.41 -16.09 -18.49
N VAL A 389 -7.05 -16.90 -17.64
CA VAL A 389 -6.53 -17.24 -16.30
C VAL A 389 -5.19 -17.97 -16.42
N ARG A 390 -5.07 -18.86 -17.40
CA ARG A 390 -3.81 -19.58 -17.68
C ARG A 390 -2.68 -18.62 -18.09
N GLN A 391 -2.94 -17.71 -19.02
CA GLN A 391 -1.95 -16.73 -19.47
C GLN A 391 -1.51 -15.81 -18.32
N GLU A 392 -2.45 -15.40 -17.47
CA GLU A 392 -2.12 -14.59 -16.29
C GLU A 392 -1.23 -15.37 -15.30
N ALA A 393 -1.56 -16.63 -15.00
CA ALA A 393 -0.74 -17.48 -14.15
C ALA A 393 0.67 -17.71 -14.72
N GLU A 394 0.77 -17.99 -16.03
CA GLU A 394 2.05 -18.16 -16.74
C GLU A 394 2.88 -16.86 -16.72
N GLN A 395 2.23 -15.70 -16.88
CA GLN A 395 2.88 -14.39 -16.78
C GLN A 395 3.40 -14.14 -15.36
N ILE A 396 2.61 -14.41 -14.32
CA ILE A 396 3.04 -14.29 -12.92
C ILE A 396 4.22 -15.22 -12.60
N LEU A 397 4.15 -16.47 -13.09
CA LEU A 397 5.21 -17.44 -12.92
C LEU A 397 6.52 -16.95 -13.55
N SER A 398 6.44 -16.29 -14.72
CA SER A 398 7.61 -15.70 -15.37
C SER A 398 8.30 -14.60 -14.55
N TRP A 399 7.62 -14.03 -13.54
CA TRP A 399 8.17 -13.03 -12.60
C TRP A 399 8.53 -13.61 -11.23
N SER A 400 8.20 -14.87 -10.96
CA SER A 400 8.39 -15.53 -9.66
C SER A 400 9.57 -16.52 -9.65
N GLN A 401 10.37 -16.57 -10.72
CA GLN A 401 11.55 -17.44 -10.83
C GLN A 401 12.80 -16.82 -10.18
N PRO A 402 13.72 -17.65 -9.65
CA PRO A 402 14.97 -17.18 -9.05
C PRO A 402 15.82 -16.33 -10.03
N GLY A 403 16.38 -15.20 -9.55
CA GLY A 403 17.30 -14.35 -10.32
C GLY A 403 16.66 -13.16 -11.05
N ILE A 404 15.33 -13.09 -11.10
CA ILE A 404 14.54 -11.96 -11.64
C ILE A 404 14.72 -10.64 -10.86
N PRO A 405 14.88 -10.65 -9.52
CA PRO A 405 15.19 -9.46 -8.72
C PRO A 405 16.22 -8.48 -9.30
N ALA A 406 17.33 -9.00 -9.83
CA ALA A 406 18.38 -8.17 -10.43
C ALA A 406 17.93 -7.52 -11.76
N SER A 407 17.05 -8.19 -12.51
CA SER A 407 16.49 -7.67 -13.76
C SER A 407 15.46 -6.57 -13.49
N LEU A 408 14.65 -6.68 -12.44
CA LEU A 408 13.67 -5.65 -12.02
C LEU A 408 14.38 -4.33 -11.68
N LEU A 409 15.45 -4.39 -10.88
CA LEU A 409 16.28 -3.21 -10.58
C LEU A 409 16.90 -2.59 -11.82
N THR A 410 17.45 -3.43 -12.70
CA THR A 410 18.04 -3.00 -13.96
C THR A 410 17.00 -2.32 -14.86
N ASP A 411 15.78 -2.85 -14.89
CA ASP A 411 14.68 -2.33 -15.67
C ASP A 411 14.17 -0.99 -15.13
N ILE A 412 14.08 -0.79 -13.81
CA ILE A 412 13.77 0.53 -13.26
C ILE A 412 14.83 1.55 -13.64
N GLN A 413 16.11 1.17 -13.56
CA GLN A 413 17.22 2.09 -13.83
C GLN A 413 17.33 2.47 -15.31
N LYS A 414 17.15 1.49 -16.21
CA LYS A 414 17.36 1.68 -17.65
C LYS A 414 16.08 2.02 -18.42
N ARG A 415 14.92 1.57 -17.93
CA ARG A 415 13.62 1.61 -18.61
C ARG A 415 12.46 1.93 -17.64
N PRO A 416 12.51 3.04 -16.89
CA PRO A 416 11.49 3.39 -15.89
C PRO A 416 10.08 3.56 -16.50
N GLU A 417 9.98 3.86 -17.79
CA GLU A 417 8.73 3.94 -18.54
C GLU A 417 7.91 2.64 -18.55
N LEU A 418 8.55 1.48 -18.32
CA LEU A 418 7.86 0.19 -18.23
C LEU A 418 6.98 0.04 -16.98
N TYR A 419 7.24 0.87 -15.97
CA TYR A 419 6.54 0.86 -14.68
C TYR A 419 5.65 2.08 -14.49
N ARG A 420 5.97 3.19 -15.16
CA ARG A 420 5.18 4.43 -15.11
C ARG A 420 3.82 4.25 -15.78
N GLY A 421 2.78 4.77 -15.13
CA GLY A 421 1.42 4.75 -15.69
C GLY A 421 0.70 3.39 -15.60
N GLY A 422 1.30 2.39 -14.92
CA GLY A 422 0.61 1.13 -14.64
C GLY A 422 0.41 0.21 -15.85
N THR A 423 1.19 0.37 -16.92
CA THR A 423 0.99 -0.34 -18.20
C THR A 423 1.07 -1.87 -18.12
N ASP A 424 1.89 -2.39 -17.20
CA ASP A 424 2.00 -3.81 -16.89
C ASP A 424 1.77 -4.02 -15.38
N PRO A 425 0.54 -4.33 -14.95
CA PRO A 425 0.21 -4.41 -13.52
C PRO A 425 0.92 -5.56 -12.81
N ILE A 426 1.17 -6.68 -13.49
CA ILE A 426 1.85 -7.85 -12.92
C ILE A 426 3.32 -7.54 -12.69
N ARG A 427 3.98 -6.90 -13.66
CA ARG A 427 5.37 -6.46 -13.50
C ARG A 427 5.53 -5.42 -12.38
N ASN A 428 4.60 -4.47 -12.28
CA ASN A 428 4.59 -3.50 -11.19
C ASN A 428 4.46 -4.23 -9.84
N LEU A 429 3.55 -5.18 -9.71
CA LEU A 429 3.42 -5.98 -8.49
C LEU A 429 4.68 -6.79 -8.17
N ALA A 430 5.30 -7.43 -9.17
CA ALA A 430 6.56 -8.16 -8.97
C ALA A 430 7.67 -7.24 -8.43
N LEU A 431 7.77 -6.02 -8.96
CA LEU A 431 8.67 -5.01 -8.43
C LEU A 431 8.37 -4.67 -6.96
N TRP A 432 7.10 -4.52 -6.59
CA TRP A 432 6.72 -4.29 -5.20
C TRP A 432 7.12 -5.45 -4.29
N GLY A 433 6.88 -6.70 -4.72
CA GLY A 433 7.32 -7.88 -3.98
C GLY A 433 8.83 -7.91 -3.76
N PHE A 434 9.60 -7.52 -4.78
CA PHE A 434 11.05 -7.39 -4.65
C PHE A 434 11.44 -6.29 -3.65
N LEU A 435 10.86 -5.10 -3.74
CA LEU A 435 11.14 -3.99 -2.82
C LEU A 435 10.75 -4.30 -1.36
N TRP A 436 9.73 -5.13 -1.16
CA TRP A 436 9.31 -5.59 0.17
C TRP A 436 10.11 -6.79 0.70
N GLY A 437 11.02 -7.34 -0.10
CA GLY A 437 11.86 -8.48 0.30
C GLY A 437 11.12 -9.82 0.39
N VAL A 438 9.98 -9.97 -0.29
CA VAL A 438 9.20 -11.24 -0.35
C VAL A 438 9.41 -12.03 -1.64
N LEU A 439 10.05 -11.40 -2.63
CA LEU A 439 10.40 -11.97 -3.92
C LEU A 439 11.94 -11.95 -4.05
N GLU A 440 12.58 -13.08 -3.73
CA GLU A 440 14.04 -13.29 -3.70
C GLU A 440 14.59 -14.07 -4.91
#